data_AF-A0A2A2LX91-F1
#
_entry.id   AF-A0A2A2LX91-F1
#
_cell.length_a   1.000
_cell.length_b   1.000
_cell.length_c   1.000
_cell.angle_alpha   90.00
_cell.angle_beta   90.00
_cell.angle_gamma   90.00
#
_symmetry.space_group_name_H-M   'P 1'
#
loop_
_entity.id
_entity.type
_entity.pdbx_description
1 polymer ?
#
loop_
_entity_poly.entity_id
_entity_poly.type
_entity_poly.pdbx_seq_one_letter_code
_entity_poly.pdbx_strand_id
1 'polypeptide(L)'
;MPASAAKCPSCQTDRAFEKMTQNYGLKGIIDSVIKLKNENNNFKTQQETKTREHRQALDRINNEVVSLRNAKQQKESEIGKLKKSIDEKDEIIEKYDKKFNEVKRDHERVITQMTYVIYDKAREHNEKLMKMTTAYNKSMEDAEDKIKALRKQVAELKQAKLNADKNVQEANRQIEAIKKKLEQKEIEKESADLHLSNFKNELTLKSNLDDLEKSLNQAEVIVNQPEIPSEPKETNTIDELQKEIQLLKEQMKNQQLEQNMEQTTNSNEAQSPDDNIPASSNTSSVKIEPPPGNLGQDRSDKDKPIASAPTKPKETVVVNSNKAKDKKSYENTILSAPAKVFVYPLAEGTGMHHLKSEFGKFGKIGSAFIGKKEDGKLAGFGFIRFNNKDSAKEAIKEMHNRKFLDSTLCVTYDLPQSYAAIKLA
;
A
#
# COMPACT_ATOMS: atom_id res chain seq x y z
N MET A 1 61.12 26.61 94.86
CA MET A 1 61.74 27.06 96.13
C MET A 1 61.28 26.15 97.25
N PRO A 2 62.14 25.38 97.92
CA PRO A 2 61.79 24.73 99.16
C PRO A 2 61.55 25.79 100.25
N ALA A 3 60.60 25.57 101.15
CA ALA A 3 60.36 26.48 102.26
C ALA A 3 61.50 26.38 103.27
N SER A 4 62.23 27.48 103.48
CA SER A 4 63.22 27.55 104.57
C SER A 4 62.50 27.40 105.90
N ALA A 5 62.91 26.42 106.72
CA ALA A 5 62.31 26.20 108.03
C ALA A 5 62.65 27.37 108.96
N ALA A 6 61.61 28.05 109.47
CA ALA A 6 61.75 29.18 110.39
C ALA A 6 62.24 28.70 111.76
N LYS A 7 63.57 28.62 111.94
CA LYS A 7 64.20 28.22 113.20
C LYS A 7 63.87 29.20 114.33
N CYS A 8 63.67 28.67 115.54
CA CYS A 8 63.53 29.49 116.73
C CYS A 8 64.80 30.35 116.96
N PRO A 9 64.69 31.70 117.10
CA PRO A 9 65.85 32.58 117.23
C PRO A 9 66.77 32.30 118.42
N SER A 10 66.26 31.63 119.47
CA SER A 10 66.97 31.48 120.75
C SER A 10 67.78 30.19 120.92
N CYS A 11 67.49 29.11 120.18
CA CYS A 11 68.05 27.78 120.49
C CYS A 11 68.43 26.90 119.28
N GLN A 12 68.14 27.35 118.05
CA GLN A 12 68.56 26.75 116.76
C GLN A 12 68.34 25.23 116.57
N THR A 13 67.54 24.56 117.41
CA THR A 13 67.37 23.10 117.42
C THR A 13 65.90 22.69 117.47
N ASP A 14 65.44 22.01 116.42
CA ASP A 14 64.03 21.60 116.25
C ASP A 14 63.55 20.61 117.35
N ARG A 15 64.51 19.91 117.96
CA ARG A 15 64.36 18.93 119.04
C ARG A 15 63.64 19.47 120.30
N ALA A 16 63.63 20.80 120.51
CA ALA A 16 62.86 21.43 121.58
C ALA A 16 61.35 21.49 121.26
N PHE A 17 61.01 21.79 120.00
CA PHE A 17 59.64 21.89 119.52
C PHE A 17 58.98 20.51 119.38
N GLU A 18 59.73 19.50 118.94
CA GLU A 18 59.25 18.10 118.92
C GLU A 18 58.88 17.59 120.32
N LYS A 19 59.73 17.79 121.32
CA LYS A 19 59.44 17.37 122.71
C LYS A 19 58.21 18.08 123.28
N MET A 20 58.05 19.37 123.01
CA MET A 20 56.88 20.14 123.46
C MET A 20 55.59 19.64 122.78
N THR A 21 55.61 19.42 121.46
CA THR A 21 54.43 18.94 120.70
C THR A 21 54.08 17.49 120.99
N GLN A 22 55.03 16.66 121.44
CA GLN A 22 54.77 15.33 121.99
C GLN A 22 54.08 15.39 123.35
N ASN A 23 54.60 16.18 124.31
CA ASN A 23 54.03 16.26 125.66
C ASN A 23 52.59 16.78 125.72
N TYR A 24 52.17 17.61 124.76
CA TYR A 24 50.80 18.10 124.64
C TYR A 24 49.93 17.32 123.62
N GLY A 25 50.43 16.20 123.07
CA GLY A 25 49.70 15.36 122.10
C GLY A 25 49.45 15.99 120.72
N LEU A 26 49.97 17.19 120.47
CA LEU A 26 49.66 18.02 119.29
C LEU A 26 50.24 17.49 117.98
N LYS A 27 51.25 16.59 118.02
CA LYS A 27 51.95 16.11 116.82
C LYS A 27 51.00 15.55 115.75
N GLY A 28 50.04 14.69 116.11
CA GLY A 28 49.08 14.12 115.15
C GLY A 28 48.16 15.16 114.49
N ILE A 29 47.87 16.26 115.17
CA ILE A 29 47.11 17.40 114.63
C ILE A 29 47.98 18.15 113.62
N ILE A 30 49.26 18.40 113.95
CA ILE A 30 50.23 19.08 113.07
C ILE A 30 50.45 18.26 111.79
N ASP A 31 50.69 16.95 111.91
CA ASP A 31 50.87 16.05 110.76
C ASP A 31 49.60 16.03 109.86
N SER A 32 48.41 16.05 110.47
CA SER A 32 47.13 16.14 109.74
C SER A 32 46.95 17.49 109.02
N VAL A 33 47.33 18.61 109.64
CA VAL A 33 47.30 19.94 109.02
C VAL A 33 48.30 20.03 107.87
N ILE A 34 49.48 19.41 107.98
CA ILE A 34 50.45 19.32 106.88
C ILE A 34 49.89 18.50 105.72
N LYS A 35 49.25 17.36 105.99
CA LYS A 35 48.58 16.52 104.98
C LYS A 35 47.49 17.30 104.25
N LEU A 36 46.56 17.93 104.97
CA LEU A 36 45.48 18.76 104.40
C LEU A 36 46.02 19.95 103.59
N LYS A 37 47.12 20.59 104.05
CA LYS A 37 47.78 21.68 103.31
C LYS A 37 48.35 21.19 101.98
N ASN A 38 48.96 20.01 101.94
CA ASN A 38 49.49 19.41 100.72
C ASN A 38 48.36 18.97 99.77
N GLU A 39 47.29 18.38 100.30
CA GLU A 39 46.09 18.03 99.52
C GLU A 39 45.43 19.28 98.92
N ASN A 40 45.23 20.35 99.70
CA ASN A 40 44.71 21.62 99.22
C ASN A 40 45.58 22.28 98.14
N ASN A 41 46.92 22.21 98.28
CA ASN A 41 47.83 22.66 97.23
C ASN A 41 47.67 21.85 95.93
N ASN A 42 47.58 20.52 96.04
CA ASN A 42 47.37 19.63 94.89
C ASN A 42 46.02 19.91 94.20
N PHE A 43 44.93 20.09 94.96
CA PHE A 43 43.63 20.48 94.42
C PHE A 43 43.69 21.83 93.72
N LYS A 44 44.37 22.83 94.30
CA LYS A 44 44.56 24.14 93.67
C LYS A 44 45.31 24.03 92.34
N THR A 45 46.42 23.29 92.30
CA THR A 45 47.16 23.06 91.04
C THR A 45 46.32 22.31 90.01
N GLN A 46 45.52 21.32 90.42
CA GLN A 46 44.60 20.60 89.50
C GLN A 46 43.47 21.51 88.97
N GLN A 47 43.00 22.47 89.78
CA GLN A 47 42.04 23.48 89.35
C GLN A 47 42.70 24.44 88.33
N GLU A 48 43.92 24.91 88.61
CA GLU A 48 44.71 25.78 87.73
C GLU A 48 45.02 25.09 86.39
N THR A 49 45.37 23.79 86.36
CA THR A 49 45.60 23.05 85.10
C THR A 49 44.31 22.89 84.28
N LYS A 50 43.21 22.47 84.91
CA LYS A 50 41.89 22.37 84.25
C LYS A 50 41.43 23.71 83.69
N THR A 51 41.59 24.81 84.45
CA THR A 51 41.27 26.16 83.95
C THR A 51 42.13 26.56 82.74
N ARG A 52 43.42 26.18 82.71
CA ARG A 52 44.30 26.39 81.56
C ARG A 52 43.88 25.54 80.35
N GLU A 53 43.51 24.28 80.56
CA GLU A 53 43.03 23.36 79.52
C GLU A 53 41.71 23.84 78.90
N HIS A 54 40.74 24.26 79.72
CA HIS A 54 39.50 24.87 79.25
C HIS A 54 39.75 26.17 78.45
N ARG A 55 40.70 27.02 78.88
CA ARG A 55 41.09 28.22 78.12
C ARG A 55 41.66 27.84 76.74
N GLN A 56 42.61 26.91 76.69
CA GLN A 56 43.19 26.42 75.43
C GLN A 56 42.13 25.76 74.52
N ALA A 57 41.11 25.10 75.08
CA ALA A 57 40.00 24.57 74.30
C ALA A 57 39.12 25.69 73.70
N LEU A 58 38.80 26.72 74.49
CA LEU A 58 38.08 27.91 74.01
C LEU A 58 38.88 28.65 72.92
N ASP A 59 40.20 28.80 73.06
CA ASP A 59 41.05 29.44 72.06
C ASP A 59 41.04 28.66 70.72
N ARG A 60 41.07 27.32 70.76
CA ARG A 60 40.91 26.46 69.57
C ARG A 60 39.54 26.64 68.92
N ILE A 61 38.47 26.57 69.70
CA ILE A 61 37.08 26.74 69.22
C ILE A 61 36.89 28.13 68.60
N ASN A 62 37.41 29.18 69.22
CA ASN A 62 37.33 30.55 68.69
C ASN A 62 38.03 30.69 67.33
N ASN A 63 39.23 30.10 67.18
CA ASN A 63 39.95 30.12 65.91
C ASN A 63 39.20 29.34 64.81
N GLU A 64 38.60 28.20 65.14
CA GLU A 64 37.77 27.41 64.22
C GLU A 64 36.48 28.15 63.82
N VAL A 65 35.78 28.78 64.77
CA VAL A 65 34.59 29.61 64.50
C VAL A 65 34.92 30.81 63.60
N VAL A 66 36.12 31.40 63.73
CA VAL A 66 36.58 32.47 62.83
C VAL A 66 36.90 31.93 61.43
N SER A 67 37.59 30.80 61.29
CA SER A 67 37.90 30.23 59.96
C SER A 67 36.62 29.80 59.23
N LEU A 68 35.67 29.17 59.93
CA LEU A 68 34.35 28.80 59.40
C LEU A 68 33.51 30.03 59.00
N ARG A 69 33.56 31.13 59.78
CA ARG A 69 32.90 32.40 59.41
C ARG A 69 33.45 32.97 58.10
N ASN A 70 34.78 32.97 57.94
CA ASN A 70 35.43 33.48 56.74
C ASN A 70 35.13 32.60 55.51
N ALA A 71 35.18 31.27 55.67
CA ALA A 71 34.81 30.31 54.63
C ALA A 71 33.34 30.46 54.20
N LYS A 72 32.42 30.67 55.17
CA LYS A 72 31.02 30.97 54.89
C LYS A 72 30.86 32.25 54.05
N GLN A 73 31.49 33.36 54.45
CA GLN A 73 31.42 34.63 53.72
C GLN A 73 31.96 34.50 52.29
N GLN A 74 33.03 33.74 52.08
CA GLN A 74 33.54 33.43 50.74
C GLN A 74 32.48 32.69 49.91
N LYS A 75 31.83 31.67 50.46
CA LYS A 75 30.78 30.91 49.75
C LYS A 75 29.53 31.74 49.49
N GLU A 76 29.16 32.64 50.38
CA GLU A 76 28.07 33.61 50.15
C GLU A 76 28.41 34.57 48.99
N SER A 77 29.68 34.99 48.85
CA SER A 77 30.16 35.78 47.70
C SER A 77 30.14 34.98 46.39
N GLU A 78 30.56 33.72 46.41
CA GLU A 78 30.49 32.82 45.24
C GLU A 78 29.03 32.58 44.78
N ILE A 79 28.10 32.33 45.73
CA ILE A 79 26.66 32.21 45.46
C ILE A 79 26.10 33.53 44.88
N GLY A 80 26.53 34.69 45.39
CA GLY A 80 26.14 35.99 44.85
C GLY A 80 26.56 36.22 43.39
N LYS A 81 27.73 35.71 42.98
CA LYS A 81 28.19 35.74 41.58
C LYS A 81 27.39 34.77 40.70
N LEU A 82 27.11 33.57 41.20
CA LEU A 82 26.32 32.57 40.47
C LEU A 82 24.89 33.04 40.22
N LYS A 83 24.25 33.70 41.20
CA LYS A 83 22.90 34.29 41.03
C LYS A 83 22.85 35.29 39.89
N LYS A 84 23.76 36.27 39.86
CA LYS A 84 23.84 37.24 38.75
C LYS A 84 23.98 36.57 37.38
N SER A 85 24.79 35.51 37.29
CA SER A 85 24.94 34.75 36.03
C SER A 85 23.77 33.81 35.71
N ILE A 86 22.80 33.64 36.60
CA ILE A 86 21.49 33.05 36.32
C ILE A 86 20.56 34.15 35.83
N ASP A 87 20.47 35.27 36.55
CA ASP A 87 19.65 36.44 36.19
C ASP A 87 19.95 36.92 34.74
N GLU A 88 21.25 37.05 34.39
CA GLU A 88 21.75 37.36 33.04
C GLU A 88 21.32 36.35 31.96
N LYS A 89 21.21 35.06 32.31
CA LYS A 89 20.80 34.00 31.37
C LYS A 89 19.28 33.96 31.21
N ASP A 90 18.53 34.22 32.27
CA ASP A 90 17.07 34.25 32.22
C ASP A 90 16.57 35.43 31.37
N GLU A 91 17.24 36.60 31.41
CA GLU A 91 16.99 37.70 30.46
C GLU A 91 17.25 37.27 28.99
N ILE A 92 18.34 36.53 28.75
CA ILE A 92 18.66 36.01 27.41
C ILE A 92 17.60 34.99 26.96
N ILE A 93 17.13 34.10 27.83
CA ILE A 93 16.07 33.12 27.55
C ILE A 93 14.77 33.84 27.18
N GLU A 94 14.33 34.81 27.99
CA GLU A 94 13.10 35.58 27.73
C GLU A 94 13.15 36.31 26.38
N LYS A 95 14.35 36.80 25.99
CA LYS A 95 14.61 37.44 24.69
C LYS A 95 14.56 36.45 23.51
N TYR A 96 14.95 35.20 23.71
CA TYR A 96 14.77 34.13 22.70
C TYR A 96 13.31 33.67 22.62
N ASP A 97 12.61 33.54 23.74
CA ASP A 97 11.19 33.17 23.77
C ASP A 97 10.30 34.22 23.09
N LYS A 98 10.57 35.51 23.30
CA LYS A 98 9.89 36.60 22.57
C LYS A 98 10.03 36.45 21.05
N LYS A 99 11.26 36.24 20.57
CA LYS A 99 11.55 35.99 19.14
C LYS A 99 10.93 34.70 18.61
N PHE A 100 10.93 33.63 19.39
CA PHE A 100 10.30 32.37 19.01
C PHE A 100 8.78 32.55 18.84
N ASN A 101 8.14 33.27 19.75
CA ASN A 101 6.70 33.56 19.68
C ASN A 101 6.32 34.60 18.61
N GLU A 102 7.24 35.48 18.18
CA GLU A 102 7.10 36.28 16.95
C GLU A 102 7.11 35.38 15.71
N VAL A 103 8.18 34.61 15.52
CA VAL A 103 8.35 33.71 14.37
C VAL A 103 7.20 32.70 14.28
N LYS A 104 6.74 32.16 15.42
CA LYS A 104 5.58 31.26 15.50
C LYS A 104 4.31 31.93 14.97
N ARG A 105 3.97 33.13 15.45
CA ARG A 105 2.76 33.87 15.02
C ARG A 105 2.78 34.20 13.52
N ASP A 106 3.95 34.51 12.96
CA ASP A 106 4.09 34.74 11.52
C ASP A 106 3.93 33.44 10.72
N HIS A 107 4.48 32.30 11.18
CA HIS A 107 4.22 31.00 10.55
C HIS A 107 2.74 30.60 10.63
N GLU A 108 2.08 30.79 11.78
CA GLU A 108 0.65 30.52 11.96
C GLU A 108 -0.21 31.39 11.02
N ARG A 109 0.18 32.67 10.80
CA ARG A 109 -0.46 33.56 9.82
C ARG A 109 -0.27 33.07 8.38
N VAL A 110 0.95 32.69 7.99
CA VAL A 110 1.25 32.21 6.63
C VAL A 110 0.57 30.88 6.34
N ILE A 111 0.56 29.95 7.31
CA ILE A 111 -0.19 28.69 7.21
C ILE A 111 -1.68 28.99 7.00
N THR A 112 -2.28 29.85 7.84
CA THR A 112 -3.69 30.24 7.74
C THR A 112 -4.01 30.85 6.37
N GLN A 113 -3.21 31.80 5.89
CA GLN A 113 -3.37 32.42 4.57
C GLN A 113 -3.27 31.39 3.43
N MET A 114 -2.28 30.50 3.47
CA MET A 114 -2.11 29.46 2.46
C MET A 114 -3.24 28.43 2.50
N THR A 115 -3.78 28.10 3.68
CA THR A 115 -4.96 27.25 3.84
C THR A 115 -6.19 27.86 3.16
N TYR A 116 -6.48 29.15 3.34
CA TYR A 116 -7.57 29.83 2.61
C TYR A 116 -7.36 29.77 1.08
N VAL A 117 -6.17 30.13 0.59
CA VAL A 117 -5.85 30.09 -0.85
C VAL A 117 -5.96 28.67 -1.44
N ILE A 118 -5.67 27.63 -0.67
CA ILE A 118 -5.87 26.24 -1.08
C ILE A 118 -7.37 25.90 -1.15
N TYR A 119 -8.17 26.29 -0.16
CA TYR A 119 -9.62 26.05 -0.17
C TYR A 119 -10.33 26.78 -1.33
N ASP A 120 -10.01 28.05 -1.59
CA ASP A 120 -10.60 28.81 -2.69
C ASP A 120 -10.26 28.21 -4.06
N LYS A 121 -9.00 27.80 -4.26
CA LYS A 121 -8.57 27.13 -5.50
C LYS A 121 -9.18 25.75 -5.66
N ALA A 122 -9.34 24.99 -4.58
CA ALA A 122 -10.03 23.71 -4.60
C ALA A 122 -11.52 23.88 -4.93
N ARG A 123 -12.17 24.91 -4.38
CA ARG A 123 -13.54 25.30 -4.71
C ARG A 123 -13.67 25.66 -6.20
N GLU A 124 -12.84 26.55 -6.72
CA GLU A 124 -12.82 26.91 -8.15
C GLU A 124 -12.66 25.68 -9.04
N HIS A 125 -11.76 24.76 -8.68
CA HIS A 125 -11.51 23.53 -9.43
C HIS A 125 -12.73 22.61 -9.41
N ASN A 126 -13.38 22.46 -8.26
CA ASN A 126 -14.59 21.66 -8.11
C ASN A 126 -15.79 22.28 -8.86
N GLU A 127 -15.94 23.60 -8.86
CA GLU A 127 -16.96 24.30 -9.66
C GLU A 127 -16.72 24.14 -11.17
N LYS A 128 -15.46 24.10 -11.63
CA LYS A 128 -15.09 23.83 -13.03
C LYS A 128 -15.36 22.36 -13.40
N LEU A 129 -15.04 21.41 -12.52
CA LEU A 129 -15.38 20.00 -12.65
C LEU A 129 -16.89 19.79 -12.78
N MET A 130 -17.69 20.35 -11.87
CA MET A 130 -19.16 20.26 -11.93
C MET A 130 -19.72 20.81 -13.24
N LYS A 131 -19.24 21.97 -13.72
CA LYS A 131 -19.65 22.53 -15.02
C LYS A 131 -19.28 21.60 -16.19
N MET A 132 -18.10 20.98 -16.16
CA MET A 132 -17.67 20.00 -17.16
C MET A 132 -18.53 18.73 -17.13
N THR A 133 -18.82 18.17 -15.94
CA THR A 133 -19.68 17.00 -15.77
C THR A 133 -21.10 17.28 -16.25
N THR A 134 -21.71 18.41 -15.90
CA THR A 134 -23.05 18.78 -16.40
C THR A 134 -23.07 18.94 -17.93
N ALA A 135 -22.04 19.53 -18.53
CA ALA A 135 -21.94 19.66 -19.98
C ALA A 135 -21.77 18.29 -20.67
N TYR A 136 -20.95 17.39 -20.10
CA TYR A 136 -20.77 16.02 -20.60
C TYR A 136 -22.08 15.22 -20.50
N ASN A 137 -22.73 15.22 -19.32
CA ASN A 137 -23.99 14.50 -19.10
C ASN A 137 -25.08 14.97 -20.07
N LYS A 138 -25.21 16.29 -20.30
CA LYS A 138 -26.12 16.82 -21.32
C LYS A 138 -25.76 16.34 -22.73
N SER A 139 -24.47 16.32 -23.09
CA SER A 139 -24.06 15.80 -24.40
C SER A 139 -24.32 14.30 -24.58
N MET A 140 -24.39 13.53 -23.48
CA MET A 140 -24.81 12.12 -23.51
C MET A 140 -26.32 12.00 -23.66
N GLU A 141 -27.12 12.80 -22.94
CA GLU A 141 -28.58 12.89 -23.09
C GLU A 141 -28.97 13.29 -24.54
N ASP A 142 -28.33 14.34 -25.08
CA ASP A 142 -28.45 14.78 -26.48
C ASP A 142 -28.01 13.69 -27.49
N ALA A 143 -27.24 12.67 -27.08
CA ALA A 143 -26.83 11.55 -27.92
C ALA A 143 -27.77 10.33 -27.78
N GLU A 144 -28.25 10.03 -26.58
CA GLU A 144 -29.24 8.99 -26.31
C GLU A 144 -30.56 9.26 -27.03
N ASP A 145 -31.04 10.51 -27.04
CA ASP A 145 -32.26 10.87 -27.79
C ASP A 145 -32.06 10.77 -29.31
N LYS A 146 -30.85 11.02 -29.84
CA LYS A 146 -30.52 10.75 -31.26
C LYS A 146 -30.52 9.25 -31.56
N ILE A 147 -29.91 8.44 -30.70
CA ILE A 147 -29.90 6.97 -30.82
C ILE A 147 -31.34 6.41 -30.77
N LYS A 148 -32.19 6.96 -29.90
CA LYS A 148 -33.61 6.62 -29.76
C LYS A 148 -34.43 7.02 -31.00
N ALA A 149 -34.17 8.19 -31.57
CA ALA A 149 -34.78 8.61 -32.84
C ALA A 149 -34.35 7.70 -34.02
N LEU A 150 -33.07 7.36 -34.13
CA LEU A 150 -32.55 6.42 -35.13
C LEU A 150 -33.14 5.01 -34.95
N ARG A 151 -33.25 4.51 -33.71
CA ARG A 151 -33.92 3.23 -33.40
C ARG A 151 -35.38 3.22 -33.85
N LYS A 152 -36.11 4.34 -33.70
CA LYS A 152 -37.49 4.49 -34.22
C LYS A 152 -37.53 4.42 -35.75
N GLN A 153 -36.68 5.18 -36.44
CA GLN A 153 -36.59 5.16 -37.91
C GLN A 153 -36.22 3.77 -38.44
N VAL A 154 -35.28 3.07 -37.80
CA VAL A 154 -34.92 1.68 -38.15
C VAL A 154 -36.09 0.70 -37.93
N ALA A 155 -36.91 0.90 -36.89
CA ALA A 155 -38.12 0.09 -36.68
C ALA A 155 -39.18 0.36 -37.76
N GLU A 156 -39.41 1.63 -38.12
CA GLU A 156 -40.32 2.03 -39.20
C GLU A 156 -39.89 1.46 -40.55
N LEU A 157 -38.59 1.54 -40.90
CA LEU A 157 -38.02 0.95 -42.11
C LEU A 157 -38.11 -0.59 -42.12
N LYS A 158 -37.89 -1.26 -40.97
CA LYS A 158 -38.08 -2.71 -40.85
C LYS A 158 -39.53 -3.12 -41.07
N GLN A 159 -40.50 -2.35 -40.55
CA GLN A 159 -41.92 -2.62 -40.77
C GLN A 159 -42.34 -2.35 -42.22
N ALA A 160 -41.80 -1.29 -42.85
CA ALA A 160 -42.01 -1.00 -44.26
C ALA A 160 -41.47 -2.13 -45.16
N LYS A 161 -40.25 -2.63 -44.87
CA LYS A 161 -39.68 -3.78 -45.58
C LYS A 161 -40.55 -5.03 -45.41
N LEU A 162 -40.96 -5.37 -44.18
CA LEU A 162 -41.82 -6.54 -43.92
C LEU A 162 -43.15 -6.46 -44.68
N ASN A 163 -43.70 -5.26 -44.88
CA ASN A 163 -44.91 -5.06 -45.68
C ASN A 163 -44.63 -5.20 -47.19
N ALA A 164 -43.48 -4.71 -47.67
CA ALA A 164 -43.05 -4.91 -49.06
C ALA A 164 -42.78 -6.40 -49.38
N ASP A 165 -42.09 -7.12 -48.50
CA ASP A 165 -41.80 -8.55 -48.63
C ASP A 165 -43.11 -9.37 -48.71
N LYS A 166 -44.14 -9.01 -47.92
CA LYS A 166 -45.49 -9.59 -48.02
C LYS A 166 -46.15 -9.31 -49.37
N ASN A 167 -46.10 -8.07 -49.85
CA ASN A 167 -46.68 -7.69 -51.14
C ASN A 167 -46.02 -8.44 -52.31
N VAL A 168 -44.71 -8.67 -52.24
CA VAL A 168 -43.97 -9.50 -53.22
C VAL A 168 -44.40 -10.97 -53.14
N GLN A 169 -44.60 -11.53 -51.95
CA GLN A 169 -45.16 -12.88 -51.81
C GLN A 169 -46.60 -13.00 -52.35
N GLU A 170 -47.44 -11.99 -52.15
CA GLU A 170 -48.80 -11.90 -52.71
C GLU A 170 -48.76 -11.87 -54.25
N ALA A 171 -47.91 -11.02 -54.83
CA ALA A 171 -47.73 -10.93 -56.28
C ALA A 171 -47.20 -12.25 -56.88
N ASN A 172 -46.24 -12.89 -56.22
CA ASN A 172 -45.73 -14.20 -56.66
C ASN A 172 -46.81 -15.29 -56.63
N ARG A 173 -47.69 -15.31 -55.63
CA ARG A 173 -48.86 -16.22 -55.61
C ARG A 173 -49.81 -15.96 -56.78
N GLN A 174 -50.04 -14.70 -57.14
CA GLN A 174 -50.88 -14.33 -58.28
C GLN A 174 -50.23 -14.76 -59.61
N ILE A 175 -48.91 -14.60 -59.75
CA ILE A 175 -48.14 -15.07 -60.91
C ILE A 175 -48.26 -16.59 -61.06
N GLU A 176 -48.07 -17.37 -60.00
CA GLU A 176 -48.25 -18.84 -60.05
C GLU A 176 -49.70 -19.26 -60.37
N ALA A 177 -50.69 -18.53 -59.85
CA ALA A 177 -52.09 -18.76 -60.19
C ALA A 177 -52.43 -18.39 -61.65
N ILE A 178 -51.70 -17.46 -62.27
CA ILE A 178 -51.80 -17.13 -63.70
C ILE A 178 -51.10 -18.19 -64.54
N LYS A 179 -49.88 -18.62 -64.18
CA LYS A 179 -49.14 -19.70 -64.87
C LYS A 179 -50.00 -20.96 -65.00
N LYS A 180 -50.58 -21.45 -63.90
CA LYS A 180 -51.46 -22.64 -63.92
C LYS A 180 -52.69 -22.49 -64.82
N LYS A 181 -53.24 -21.28 -64.96
CA LYS A 181 -54.35 -20.99 -65.90
C LYS A 181 -53.88 -20.93 -67.37
N LEU A 182 -52.60 -20.62 -67.59
CA LEU A 182 -51.99 -20.58 -68.91
C LEU A 182 -51.65 -22.01 -69.37
N GLU A 183 -50.99 -22.78 -68.51
CA GLU A 183 -50.69 -24.21 -68.65
C GLU A 183 -51.97 -25.05 -68.90
N GLN A 184 -53.02 -24.82 -68.10
CA GLN A 184 -54.36 -25.41 -68.33
C GLN A 184 -54.93 -25.06 -69.72
N LYS A 185 -54.70 -23.85 -70.22
CA LYS A 185 -55.14 -23.43 -71.56
C LYS A 185 -54.27 -23.98 -72.69
N GLU A 186 -53.01 -24.26 -72.43
CA GLU A 186 -52.12 -24.95 -73.38
C GLU A 186 -52.56 -26.42 -73.52
N ILE A 187 -52.93 -27.10 -72.42
CA ILE A 187 -53.54 -28.43 -72.45
C ILE A 187 -54.91 -28.42 -73.19
N GLU A 188 -55.76 -27.43 -72.93
CA GLU A 188 -57.03 -27.24 -73.67
C GLU A 188 -56.79 -27.01 -75.18
N LYS A 189 -55.73 -26.28 -75.55
CA LYS A 189 -55.33 -26.06 -76.94
C LYS A 189 -54.80 -27.35 -77.59
N GLU A 190 -53.89 -28.08 -76.95
CA GLU A 190 -53.37 -29.35 -77.47
C GLU A 190 -54.48 -30.38 -77.66
N SER A 191 -55.45 -30.43 -76.73
CA SER A 191 -56.67 -31.23 -76.87
C SER A 191 -57.49 -30.81 -78.10
N ALA A 192 -57.71 -29.51 -78.31
CA ALA A 192 -58.43 -29.01 -79.48
C ALA A 192 -57.69 -29.28 -80.81
N ASP A 193 -56.37 -29.14 -80.85
CA ASP A 193 -55.52 -29.46 -82.00
C ASP A 193 -55.53 -30.98 -82.29
N LEU A 194 -55.53 -31.82 -81.26
CA LEU A 194 -55.68 -33.28 -81.38
C LEU A 194 -57.08 -33.67 -81.89
N HIS A 195 -58.14 -33.03 -81.40
CA HIS A 195 -59.50 -33.19 -81.94
C HIS A 195 -59.57 -32.78 -83.42
N LEU A 196 -58.93 -31.68 -83.81
CA LEU A 196 -58.86 -31.22 -85.20
C LEU A 196 -58.04 -32.19 -86.08
N SER A 197 -56.97 -32.77 -85.55
CA SER A 197 -56.17 -33.81 -86.22
C SER A 197 -57.00 -35.08 -86.45
N ASN A 198 -57.68 -35.57 -85.41
CA ASN A 198 -58.55 -36.74 -85.49
C ASN A 198 -59.72 -36.53 -86.47
N PHE A 199 -60.34 -35.34 -86.49
CA PHE A 199 -61.39 -35.01 -87.45
C PHE A 199 -60.88 -34.98 -88.91
N LYS A 200 -59.66 -34.49 -89.15
CA LYS A 200 -59.00 -34.58 -90.48
C LYS A 200 -58.70 -36.03 -90.86
N ASN A 201 -58.27 -36.85 -89.91
CA ASN A 201 -58.02 -38.28 -90.14
C ASN A 201 -59.32 -39.06 -90.40
N GLU A 202 -60.44 -38.68 -89.78
CA GLU A 202 -61.76 -39.25 -90.08
C GLU A 202 -62.23 -38.87 -91.50
N LEU A 203 -61.95 -37.64 -91.94
CA LEU A 203 -62.21 -37.18 -93.30
C LEU A 203 -61.37 -37.92 -94.35
N THR A 204 -60.07 -38.15 -94.11
CA THR A 204 -59.23 -38.94 -95.03
C THR A 204 -59.54 -40.44 -94.98
N LEU A 205 -59.95 -40.97 -93.82
CA LEU A 205 -60.51 -42.33 -93.74
C LEU A 205 -61.79 -42.47 -94.57
N LYS A 206 -62.67 -41.45 -94.58
CA LYS A 206 -63.85 -41.43 -95.46
C LYS A 206 -63.48 -41.39 -96.94
N SER A 207 -62.56 -40.52 -97.39
CA SER A 207 -62.12 -40.55 -98.80
C SER A 207 -61.45 -41.86 -99.20
N ASN A 208 -60.65 -42.46 -98.30
CA ASN A 208 -60.05 -43.77 -98.52
C ASN A 208 -61.11 -44.89 -98.57
N LEU A 209 -62.23 -44.72 -97.87
CA LEU A 209 -63.36 -45.66 -97.91
C LEU A 209 -64.17 -45.50 -99.21
N ASP A 210 -64.38 -44.26 -99.68
CA ASP A 210 -64.96 -43.98 -101.01
C ASP A 210 -64.10 -44.57 -102.15
N ASP A 211 -62.78 -44.57 -102.01
CA ASP A 211 -61.84 -45.19 -102.97
C ASP A 211 -61.73 -46.71 -102.81
N LEU A 212 -61.95 -47.25 -101.61
CA LEU A 212 -62.08 -48.69 -101.39
C LEU A 212 -63.41 -49.24 -101.91
N GLU A 213 -64.53 -48.52 -101.82
CA GLU A 213 -65.80 -48.94 -102.43
C GLU A 213 -65.72 -48.98 -103.96
N LYS A 214 -64.95 -48.08 -104.59
CA LYS A 214 -64.62 -48.18 -106.03
C LYS A 214 -63.79 -49.43 -106.33
N SER A 215 -62.82 -49.73 -105.47
CA SER A 215 -61.87 -50.84 -105.66
C SER A 215 -62.51 -52.22 -105.40
N LEU A 216 -63.42 -52.33 -104.43
CA LEU A 216 -64.09 -53.57 -104.03
C LEU A 216 -65.07 -54.10 -105.09
N ASN A 217 -65.46 -53.27 -106.06
CA ASN A 217 -66.29 -53.66 -107.20
C ASN A 217 -65.49 -54.36 -108.34
N GLN A 218 -64.20 -54.70 -108.13
CA GLN A 218 -63.39 -55.43 -109.12
C GLN A 218 -62.52 -56.53 -108.51
N ALA A 219 -62.63 -57.72 -109.11
CA ALA A 219 -61.83 -58.95 -108.93
C ALA A 219 -62.09 -59.86 -107.71
N GLU A 220 -62.05 -61.17 -107.99
CA GLU A 220 -62.23 -62.30 -107.07
C GLU A 220 -60.91 -63.08 -106.84
N VAL A 221 -60.84 -63.82 -105.72
CA VAL A 221 -60.31 -65.20 -105.62
C VAL A 221 -58.77 -65.47 -105.62
N ILE A 222 -58.28 -65.88 -104.42
CA ILE A 222 -57.40 -67.05 -104.10
C ILE A 222 -55.83 -66.96 -104.09
N VAL A 223 -55.27 -67.09 -102.86
CA VAL A 223 -54.10 -67.94 -102.41
C VAL A 223 -52.66 -67.55 -102.89
N ASN A 224 -51.60 -67.48 -102.05
CA ASN A 224 -51.07 -68.50 -101.12
C ASN A 224 -50.12 -67.99 -99.98
N GLN A 225 -49.69 -68.88 -99.06
CA GLN A 225 -48.66 -68.74 -97.99
C GLN A 225 -47.22 -69.14 -98.47
N PRO A 226 -46.09 -69.10 -97.69
CA PRO A 226 -45.84 -68.84 -96.24
C PRO A 226 -44.82 -67.66 -96.00
N GLU A 227 -43.86 -67.52 -95.07
CA GLU A 227 -43.21 -68.33 -93.99
C GLU A 227 -42.49 -67.43 -92.92
N ILE A 228 -41.83 -68.02 -91.89
CA ILE A 228 -41.17 -67.40 -90.68
C ILE A 228 -39.94 -68.30 -90.33
N PRO A 229 -38.68 -67.84 -89.99
CA PRO A 229 -38.33 -67.41 -88.60
C PRO A 229 -37.04 -66.58 -88.28
N SER A 230 -37.00 -66.12 -87.01
CA SER A 230 -35.85 -65.99 -86.07
C SER A 230 -34.83 -64.81 -86.09
N GLU A 231 -34.42 -64.43 -84.86
CA GLU A 231 -33.37 -63.46 -84.48
C GLU A 231 -31.94 -64.10 -84.52
N PRO A 232 -30.82 -63.33 -84.40
CA PRO A 232 -30.31 -62.98 -83.04
C PRO A 232 -29.45 -61.68 -82.87
N LYS A 233 -29.58 -61.08 -81.68
CA LYS A 233 -28.56 -60.47 -80.77
C LYS A 233 -27.23 -59.85 -81.27
N GLU A 234 -26.97 -58.62 -80.82
CA GLU A 234 -25.74 -58.09 -80.14
C GLU A 234 -26.19 -56.77 -79.43
N THR A 235 -26.22 -56.56 -78.10
CA THR A 235 -25.22 -56.50 -77.00
C THR A 235 -24.38 -55.21 -76.90
N ASN A 236 -24.24 -54.69 -75.66
CA ASN A 236 -23.65 -53.39 -75.26
C ASN A 236 -24.59 -52.19 -75.56
N THR A 237 -24.68 -51.08 -74.80
CA THR A 237 -23.79 -50.48 -73.78
C THR A 237 -24.54 -49.90 -72.54
N ILE A 238 -25.51 -50.63 -71.95
CA ILE A 238 -26.33 -50.11 -70.82
C ILE A 238 -25.49 -49.58 -69.64
N ASP A 239 -24.36 -50.23 -69.31
CA ASP A 239 -23.49 -49.84 -68.20
C ASP A 239 -22.76 -48.50 -68.41
N GLU A 240 -22.63 -48.02 -69.65
CA GLU A 240 -22.03 -46.72 -69.94
C GLU A 240 -23.03 -45.59 -69.67
N LEU A 241 -24.27 -45.75 -70.16
CA LEU A 241 -25.37 -44.84 -69.87
C LEU A 241 -25.67 -44.74 -68.36
N GLN A 242 -25.55 -45.84 -67.61
CA GLN A 242 -25.72 -45.80 -66.15
C GLN A 242 -24.62 -45.00 -65.45
N LYS A 243 -23.35 -45.10 -65.90
CA LYS A 243 -22.24 -44.28 -65.37
C LYS A 243 -22.40 -42.80 -65.70
N GLU A 244 -22.85 -42.47 -66.90
CA GLU A 244 -23.07 -41.09 -67.33
C GLU A 244 -24.20 -40.41 -66.53
N ILE A 245 -25.31 -41.12 -66.30
CA ILE A 245 -26.40 -40.68 -65.41
C ILE A 245 -25.93 -40.49 -63.97
N GLN A 246 -24.96 -41.29 -63.49
CA GLN A 246 -24.39 -41.15 -62.15
C GLN A 246 -23.46 -39.95 -62.03
N LEU A 247 -22.62 -39.69 -63.05
CA LEU A 247 -21.74 -38.52 -63.13
C LEU A 247 -22.53 -37.20 -63.14
N LEU A 248 -23.61 -37.13 -63.92
CA LEU A 248 -24.50 -35.95 -63.99
C LEU A 248 -25.17 -35.65 -62.64
N LYS A 249 -25.52 -36.69 -61.85
CA LYS A 249 -26.08 -36.51 -60.50
C LYS A 249 -25.06 -35.96 -59.49
N GLU A 250 -23.78 -36.33 -59.62
CA GLU A 250 -22.71 -35.78 -58.79
C GLU A 250 -22.43 -34.31 -59.12
N GLN A 251 -22.43 -33.94 -60.41
CA GLN A 251 -22.28 -32.54 -60.86
C GLN A 251 -23.40 -31.63 -60.34
N MET A 252 -24.66 -32.06 -60.45
CA MET A 252 -25.83 -31.35 -59.90
C MET A 252 -25.72 -31.10 -58.39
N LYS A 253 -25.17 -32.06 -57.64
CA LYS A 253 -24.98 -31.97 -56.18
C LYS A 253 -23.89 -30.95 -55.81
N ASN A 254 -22.81 -30.87 -56.59
CA ASN A 254 -21.72 -29.94 -56.33
C ASN A 254 -22.10 -28.48 -56.64
N GLN A 255 -22.87 -28.22 -57.71
CA GLN A 255 -23.42 -26.88 -57.97
C GLN A 255 -24.28 -26.34 -56.81
N GLN A 256 -25.04 -27.22 -56.13
CA GLN A 256 -25.81 -26.84 -54.95
C GLN A 256 -24.93 -26.56 -53.71
N LEU A 257 -23.71 -27.08 -53.64
CA LEU A 257 -22.76 -26.77 -52.57
C LEU A 257 -22.07 -25.42 -52.79
N GLU A 258 -21.69 -25.09 -54.03
CA GLU A 258 -21.08 -23.81 -54.38
C GLU A 258 -22.04 -22.64 -54.15
N GLN A 259 -23.30 -22.76 -54.59
CA GLN A 259 -24.35 -21.76 -54.36
C GLN A 259 -24.67 -21.54 -52.86
N ASN A 260 -24.41 -22.53 -52.00
CA ASN A 260 -24.56 -22.41 -50.55
C ASN A 260 -23.34 -21.79 -49.86
N MET A 261 -22.15 -21.76 -50.49
CA MET A 261 -21.02 -21.01 -49.95
C MET A 261 -21.12 -19.51 -50.25
N GLU A 262 -21.48 -19.12 -51.48
CA GLU A 262 -21.51 -17.70 -51.89
C GLU A 262 -22.55 -16.86 -51.11
N GLN A 263 -23.60 -17.47 -50.56
CA GLN A 263 -24.56 -16.78 -49.68
C GLN A 263 -24.05 -16.56 -48.24
N THR A 264 -22.89 -17.10 -47.86
CA THR A 264 -22.27 -16.84 -46.54
C THR A 264 -21.36 -15.61 -46.52
N THR A 265 -21.06 -15.00 -47.67
CA THR A 265 -20.08 -13.91 -47.81
C THR A 265 -20.66 -12.63 -48.42
N ASN A 266 -21.79 -12.12 -47.91
CA ASN A 266 -22.20 -10.71 -48.14
C ASN A 266 -23.31 -10.20 -47.20
N SER A 267 -23.05 -10.13 -45.88
CA SER A 267 -23.72 -9.20 -44.94
C SER A 267 -23.09 -9.25 -43.55
N ASN A 268 -22.19 -8.30 -43.21
CA ASN A 268 -22.06 -7.64 -41.90
C ASN A 268 -20.77 -6.80 -41.84
N GLU A 269 -20.91 -5.48 -41.99
CA GLU A 269 -19.98 -4.48 -41.45
C GLU A 269 -20.79 -3.50 -40.57
N ALA A 270 -20.11 -2.80 -39.65
CA ALA A 270 -20.65 -1.80 -38.71
C ALA A 270 -21.72 -2.36 -37.72
N GLN A 271 -21.47 -2.50 -36.42
CA GLN A 271 -20.79 -1.55 -35.50
C GLN A 271 -20.24 -2.22 -34.22
N SER A 272 -19.48 -1.43 -33.45
CA SER A 272 -18.83 -1.77 -32.18
C SER A 272 -19.75 -1.93 -30.96
N PRO A 273 -19.31 -2.70 -29.95
CA PRO A 273 -19.52 -2.40 -28.53
C PRO A 273 -18.19 -2.16 -27.77
N ASP A 274 -18.29 -1.55 -26.58
CA ASP A 274 -17.16 -1.06 -25.77
C ASP A 274 -16.34 -2.11 -24.97
N ASP A 275 -15.18 -1.66 -24.48
CA ASP A 275 -14.36 -2.30 -23.44
C ASP A 275 -15.12 -2.61 -22.14
N ASN A 276 -14.79 -3.76 -21.53
CA ASN A 276 -14.60 -3.83 -20.08
C ASN A 276 -13.62 -4.97 -19.70
N ILE A 277 -12.33 -4.64 -19.81
CA ILE A 277 -11.19 -5.00 -18.91
C ILE A 277 -11.38 -6.21 -17.94
N PRO A 278 -10.40 -7.15 -17.81
CA PRO A 278 -9.24 -7.42 -18.70
C PRO A 278 -8.76 -8.90 -18.80
N ALA A 279 -7.64 -9.09 -19.51
CA ALA A 279 -6.58 -10.10 -19.33
C ALA A 279 -6.93 -11.60 -19.56
N SER A 280 -6.33 -12.37 -20.49
CA SER A 280 -4.95 -12.42 -21.04
C SER A 280 -3.91 -12.92 -20.02
N SER A 281 -3.11 -13.97 -20.25
CA SER A 281 -2.98 -14.86 -21.43
C SER A 281 -2.34 -16.22 -21.06
N ASN A 282 -2.12 -17.07 -22.07
CA ASN A 282 -1.72 -18.48 -21.96
C ASN A 282 -0.27 -18.74 -21.50
N THR A 283 -0.08 -19.99 -21.06
CA THR A 283 1.12 -20.84 -21.18
C THR A 283 1.89 -20.69 -22.52
N SER A 284 3.19 -20.99 -22.65
CA SER A 284 4.21 -21.42 -21.68
C SER A 284 5.64 -21.30 -22.25
N SER A 285 6.64 -21.25 -21.36
CA SER A 285 8.03 -21.76 -21.52
C SER A 285 8.93 -21.34 -22.71
N VAL A 286 10.13 -20.82 -22.38
CA VAL A 286 11.44 -21.50 -22.60
C VAL A 286 12.51 -20.81 -21.73
N LYS A 287 13.65 -21.49 -21.48
CA LYS A 287 14.57 -21.23 -20.34
C LYS A 287 16.04 -21.19 -20.78
N ILE A 288 16.81 -20.16 -20.38
CA ILE A 288 18.29 -20.13 -20.40
C ILE A 288 18.83 -19.39 -19.15
N GLU A 289 19.84 -19.96 -18.49
CA GLU A 289 20.70 -19.36 -17.44
C GLU A 289 22.13 -19.18 -18.00
N PRO A 290 22.95 -18.23 -17.53
CA PRO A 290 24.09 -18.58 -16.63
C PRO A 290 24.41 -17.48 -15.56
N PRO A 291 25.45 -17.61 -14.69
CA PRO A 291 25.37 -17.09 -13.32
C PRO A 291 26.32 -15.91 -12.89
N PRO A 292 27.36 -16.02 -12.00
CA PRO A 292 27.31 -15.22 -10.77
C PRO A 292 28.57 -14.40 -10.37
N GLY A 293 28.35 -13.35 -9.55
CA GLY A 293 29.17 -13.12 -8.33
C GLY A 293 30.27 -12.04 -8.30
N ASN A 294 30.45 -11.51 -7.07
CA ASN A 294 31.69 -11.02 -6.41
C ASN A 294 32.46 -9.73 -6.82
N LEU A 295 32.61 -8.87 -5.79
CA LEU A 295 33.85 -8.20 -5.28
C LEU A 295 34.53 -7.06 -6.06
N GLY A 296 35.40 -6.33 -5.34
CA GLY A 296 35.96 -5.00 -5.68
C GLY A 296 35.16 -3.88 -4.97
N GLN A 297 35.63 -3.13 -3.95
CA GLN A 297 36.98 -2.80 -3.46
C GLN A 297 37.88 -2.05 -4.46
N ASP A 298 37.83 -0.70 -4.41
CA ASP A 298 38.92 0.20 -3.98
C ASP A 298 38.33 1.62 -3.79
N ARG A 299 38.81 2.56 -2.94
CA ARG A 299 40.12 2.91 -2.35
C ARG A 299 41.07 3.76 -3.22
N SER A 300 40.82 5.06 -3.21
CA SER A 300 41.83 6.12 -3.06
C SER A 300 41.08 7.45 -2.84
N ASP A 301 41.16 8.13 -1.70
CA ASP A 301 42.32 8.83 -1.11
C ASP A 301 42.70 10.14 -1.84
N LYS A 302 42.32 11.27 -1.22
CA LYS A 302 43.14 12.50 -1.11
C LYS A 302 42.55 13.47 -0.07
N ASP A 303 43.42 14.37 0.40
CA ASP A 303 43.34 14.95 1.73
C ASP A 303 42.51 16.23 1.92
N LYS A 304 42.27 16.50 3.21
CA LYS A 304 42.13 17.79 3.90
C LYS A 304 42.73 19.04 3.21
N PRO A 305 42.38 20.27 3.67
CA PRO A 305 41.18 20.69 4.43
C PRO A 305 40.59 22.01 3.89
N ILE A 306 39.59 22.59 4.57
CA ILE A 306 39.54 23.99 5.06
C ILE A 306 38.12 24.29 5.60
N ALA A 307 38.02 25.17 6.60
CA ALA A 307 36.75 25.58 7.18
C ALA A 307 36.22 26.87 6.53
N SER A 308 34.89 26.95 6.32
CA SER A 308 34.15 28.22 6.43
C SER A 308 32.63 28.01 6.37
N ALA A 309 31.93 28.89 7.07
CA ALA A 309 30.50 29.19 6.93
C ALA A 309 30.36 30.71 7.18
N PRO A 310 29.22 31.37 6.93
CA PRO A 310 28.04 30.95 6.15
C PRO A 310 27.60 32.00 5.09
N THR A 311 27.01 31.57 3.97
CA THR A 311 26.27 32.50 3.07
C THR A 311 25.02 31.88 2.44
N LYS A 312 23.90 32.57 2.60
CA LYS A 312 22.75 32.64 1.68
C LYS A 312 22.91 33.97 0.90
N PRO A 313 22.45 34.10 -0.36
CA PRO A 313 21.03 34.36 -0.58
C PRO A 313 20.42 33.94 -1.95
N LYS A 314 19.08 33.97 -2.03
CA LYS A 314 18.22 34.24 -3.22
C LYS A 314 18.23 33.21 -4.39
N GLU A 315 17.09 32.63 -4.80
CA GLU A 315 15.95 33.22 -5.56
C GLU A 315 16.34 33.37 -7.05
N THR A 316 15.78 32.60 -8.00
CA THR A 316 14.41 32.77 -8.54
C THR A 316 13.76 31.51 -9.17
N VAL A 317 12.41 31.51 -9.17
CA VAL A 317 11.44 31.11 -10.23
C VAL A 317 11.86 30.14 -11.36
N VAL A 318 11.10 29.03 -11.52
CA VAL A 318 10.24 28.75 -12.71
C VAL A 318 9.34 27.54 -12.42
N VAL A 319 8.06 27.64 -12.80
CA VAL A 319 7.08 26.54 -12.76
C VAL A 319 7.12 25.79 -14.09
N ASN A 320 7.11 24.46 -14.07
CA ASN A 320 6.27 23.72 -15.03
C ASN A 320 5.91 22.30 -14.60
N SER A 321 4.67 21.93 -14.89
CA SER A 321 4.03 20.66 -14.56
C SER A 321 4.49 19.55 -15.50
N ASN A 322 4.62 18.31 -14.99
CA ASN A 322 4.62 17.10 -15.82
C ASN A 322 4.17 15.88 -15.02
N LYS A 323 3.23 15.10 -15.58
CA LYS A 323 2.56 13.93 -14.95
C LYS A 323 3.51 12.72 -14.84
N ALA A 324 4.48 12.76 -13.93
CA ALA A 324 5.40 11.64 -13.69
C ALA A 324 6.09 11.62 -12.30
N LYS A 325 5.70 12.48 -11.36
CA LYS A 325 6.48 12.73 -10.12
C LYS A 325 5.93 12.08 -8.85
N ASP A 326 4.71 11.56 -8.92
CA ASP A 326 4.08 10.73 -7.89
C ASP A 326 4.66 9.31 -7.91
N LYS A 327 5.92 9.22 -7.46
CA LYS A 327 6.61 8.01 -6.97
C LYS A 327 7.80 8.43 -6.08
N LYS A 328 8.60 9.39 -6.54
CA LYS A 328 9.81 9.87 -5.84
C LYS A 328 9.55 10.73 -4.60
N SER A 329 8.35 11.33 -4.46
CA SER A 329 8.03 12.17 -3.30
C SER A 329 7.99 11.36 -2.00
N TYR A 330 7.26 10.23 -2.00
CA TYR A 330 7.04 9.41 -0.81
C TYR A 330 8.23 8.49 -0.48
N GLU A 331 9.03 8.06 -1.45
CA GLU A 331 10.31 7.38 -1.18
C GLU A 331 11.23 8.23 -0.28
N ASN A 332 11.29 9.54 -0.52
CA ASN A 332 12.09 10.45 0.31
C ASN A 332 11.54 10.62 1.74
N THR A 333 10.24 10.44 1.95
CA THR A 333 9.66 10.36 3.32
C THR A 333 10.06 9.06 4.02
N ILE A 334 10.14 7.94 3.28
CA ILE A 334 10.62 6.64 3.80
C ILE A 334 12.12 6.69 4.14
N LEU A 335 12.93 7.46 3.41
CA LEU A 335 14.35 7.69 3.75
C LEU A 335 14.54 8.34 5.12
N SER A 336 13.59 9.14 5.62
CA SER A 336 13.61 9.64 6.99
C SER A 336 13.05 8.60 7.98
N ALA A 337 13.46 7.35 7.85
CA ALA A 337 12.95 6.18 8.56
C ALA A 337 12.58 6.46 10.03
N PRO A 338 11.35 6.14 10.48
CA PRO A 338 10.94 6.39 11.85
C PRO A 338 11.73 5.46 12.79
N ALA A 339 12.16 5.98 13.94
CA ALA A 339 12.77 5.16 15.00
C ALA A 339 11.72 4.28 15.73
N LYS A 340 10.58 3.98 15.11
CA LYS A 340 9.52 3.10 15.60
C LYS A 340 9.42 1.90 14.65
N VAL A 341 9.37 0.72 15.26
CA VAL A 341 9.42 -0.60 14.64
C VAL A 341 8.16 -1.36 15.01
N PHE A 342 7.57 -2.07 14.05
CA PHE A 342 6.46 -3.00 14.23
C PHE A 342 6.99 -4.44 14.32
N VAL A 343 6.40 -5.25 15.20
CA VAL A 343 6.79 -6.64 15.46
C VAL A 343 5.55 -7.53 15.51
N TYR A 344 5.50 -8.56 14.65
CA TYR A 344 4.39 -9.50 14.53
C TYR A 344 4.86 -10.80 13.84
N PRO A 345 4.33 -12.00 14.15
CA PRO A 345 3.51 -12.33 15.30
C PRO A 345 4.34 -12.46 16.59
N LEU A 346 3.69 -12.20 17.73
CA LEU A 346 4.20 -12.44 19.08
C LEU A 346 3.43 -13.60 19.72
N ALA A 347 4.15 -14.54 20.33
CA ALA A 347 3.57 -15.69 21.02
C ALA A 347 2.70 -15.26 22.23
N GLU A 348 1.62 -15.98 22.51
CA GLU A 348 0.73 -15.72 23.64
C GLU A 348 1.48 -15.94 24.96
N GLY A 349 1.65 -14.86 25.74
CA GLY A 349 2.56 -14.81 26.90
C GLY A 349 3.77 -13.87 26.71
N THR A 350 4.04 -13.37 25.51
CA THR A 350 5.12 -12.39 25.26
C THR A 350 4.84 -11.06 25.98
N GLY A 351 5.43 -10.87 27.16
CA GLY A 351 5.34 -9.60 27.91
C GLY A 351 6.33 -8.53 27.44
N MET A 352 6.05 -7.25 27.76
CA MET A 352 6.90 -6.10 27.43
C MET A 352 8.34 -6.23 27.95
N HIS A 353 8.57 -6.97 29.04
CA HIS A 353 9.91 -7.25 29.56
C HIS A 353 10.77 -8.04 28.55
N HIS A 354 10.19 -9.05 27.89
CA HIS A 354 10.90 -9.89 26.94
C HIS A 354 11.29 -9.10 25.68
N LEU A 355 10.38 -8.26 25.16
CA LEU A 355 10.70 -7.34 24.06
C LEU A 355 11.82 -6.37 24.44
N LYS A 356 11.79 -5.78 25.65
CA LYS A 356 12.86 -4.88 26.11
C LYS A 356 14.21 -5.59 26.27
N SER A 357 14.21 -6.82 26.75
CA SER A 357 15.43 -7.62 26.94
C SER A 357 16.07 -8.02 25.60
N GLU A 358 15.27 -8.43 24.61
CA GLU A 358 15.82 -8.91 23.34
C GLU A 358 16.16 -7.76 22.37
N PHE A 359 15.27 -6.77 22.23
CA PHE A 359 15.51 -5.63 21.34
C PHE A 359 16.43 -4.56 21.95
N GLY A 360 16.63 -4.54 23.27
CA GLY A 360 17.55 -3.60 23.94
C GLY A 360 19.01 -3.76 23.52
N LYS A 361 19.38 -4.91 22.93
CA LYS A 361 20.72 -5.21 22.41
C LYS A 361 21.13 -4.31 21.24
N PHE A 362 20.16 -3.83 20.46
CA PHE A 362 20.39 -2.95 19.30
C PHE A 362 20.38 -1.46 19.66
N GLY A 363 19.98 -1.11 20.88
CA GLY A 363 20.04 0.27 21.38
C GLY A 363 18.97 0.62 22.39
N LYS A 364 19.05 1.86 22.89
CA LYS A 364 18.17 2.37 23.94
C LYS A 364 16.73 2.52 23.43
N ILE A 365 15.85 1.64 23.92
CA ILE A 365 14.39 1.70 23.72
C ILE A 365 13.83 2.86 24.56
N GLY A 366 13.17 3.81 23.91
CA GLY A 366 12.44 4.91 24.55
C GLY A 366 11.04 4.49 24.99
N SER A 367 10.32 3.73 24.17
CA SER A 367 9.06 3.10 24.58
C SER A 367 8.82 1.76 23.88
N ALA A 368 8.03 0.89 24.51
CA ALA A 368 7.55 -0.36 23.92
C ALA A 368 6.08 -0.52 24.29
N PHE A 369 5.28 -1.04 23.36
CA PHE A 369 3.85 -1.27 23.51
C PHE A 369 3.48 -2.61 22.88
N ILE A 370 2.50 -3.32 23.44
CA ILE A 370 1.98 -4.57 22.91
C ILE A 370 0.48 -4.38 22.71
N GLY A 371 -0.01 -4.69 21.51
CA GLY A 371 -1.43 -4.63 21.19
C GLY A 371 -2.21 -5.59 22.07
N LYS A 372 -3.34 -5.13 22.59
CA LYS A 372 -4.36 -5.97 23.22
C LYS A 372 -5.64 -5.90 22.40
N LYS A 373 -6.39 -7.00 22.38
CA LYS A 373 -7.78 -7.02 21.91
C LYS A 373 -8.70 -6.47 23.01
N GLU A 374 -9.93 -6.19 22.65
CA GLU A 374 -10.97 -5.70 23.57
C GLU A 374 -11.23 -6.70 24.72
N ASP A 375 -11.09 -8.01 24.45
CA ASP A 375 -11.13 -9.11 25.44
C ASP A 375 -9.95 -9.11 26.44
N GLY A 376 -9.08 -8.09 26.45
CA GLY A 376 -7.88 -7.98 27.28
C GLY A 376 -6.71 -8.90 26.88
N LYS A 377 -6.96 -9.94 26.06
CA LYS A 377 -5.95 -10.84 25.48
C LYS A 377 -4.95 -10.09 24.60
N LEU A 378 -3.74 -10.63 24.45
CA LEU A 378 -2.73 -10.05 23.57
C LEU A 378 -3.17 -10.19 22.10
N ALA A 379 -2.99 -9.13 21.31
CA ALA A 379 -3.37 -9.10 19.90
C ALA A 379 -2.32 -9.71 18.95
N GLY A 380 -1.24 -10.27 19.49
CA GLY A 380 -0.15 -10.89 18.71
C GLY A 380 0.80 -9.91 18.03
N PHE A 381 0.70 -8.59 18.27
CA PHE A 381 1.61 -7.59 17.70
C PHE A 381 2.12 -6.60 18.75
N GLY A 382 3.25 -5.95 18.45
CA GLY A 382 3.83 -4.89 19.28
C GLY A 382 4.53 -3.81 18.47
N PHE A 383 4.78 -2.68 19.13
CA PHE A 383 5.54 -1.56 18.61
C PHE A 383 6.69 -1.22 19.56
N ILE A 384 7.88 -0.99 19.02
CA ILE A 384 9.08 -0.62 19.77
C ILE A 384 9.63 0.69 19.19
N ARG A 385 9.77 1.72 20.03
CA ARG A 385 10.38 3.00 19.68
C ARG A 385 11.78 3.08 20.29
N PHE A 386 12.79 3.10 19.43
CA PHE A 386 14.17 3.41 19.79
C PHE A 386 14.38 4.92 19.88
N ASN A 387 15.43 5.32 20.60
CA ASN A 387 15.88 6.72 20.59
C ASN A 387 16.61 7.08 19.28
N ASN A 388 17.32 6.13 18.68
CA ASN A 388 18.11 6.31 17.46
C ASN A 388 17.48 5.57 16.27
N LYS A 389 17.65 6.11 15.06
CA LYS A 389 17.13 5.47 13.82
C LYS A 389 17.95 4.24 13.42
N ASP A 390 19.26 4.29 13.65
CA ASP A 390 20.19 3.22 13.26
C ASP A 390 19.95 1.95 14.08
N SER A 391 19.70 2.08 15.39
CA SER A 391 19.22 0.99 16.26
C SER A 391 17.95 0.32 15.75
N ALA A 392 17.00 1.09 15.18
CA ALA A 392 15.79 0.53 14.58
C ALA A 392 16.10 -0.25 13.29
N LYS A 393 17.02 0.26 12.46
CA LYS A 393 17.49 -0.40 11.23
C LYS A 393 18.24 -1.70 11.50
N GLU A 394 19.11 -1.72 12.52
CA GLU A 394 19.83 -2.91 12.97
C GLU A 394 18.88 -3.94 13.58
N ALA A 395 17.97 -3.51 14.46
CA ALA A 395 16.93 -4.39 15.01
C ALA A 395 16.05 -5.03 13.92
N ILE A 396 15.66 -4.28 12.88
CA ILE A 396 14.95 -4.84 11.72
C ILE A 396 15.83 -5.87 10.99
N LYS A 397 17.11 -5.55 10.71
CA LYS A 397 18.00 -6.45 9.97
C LYS A 397 18.23 -7.80 10.68
N GLU A 398 18.38 -7.79 12.01
CA GLU A 398 18.79 -8.97 12.79
C GLU A 398 17.61 -9.77 13.37
N MET A 399 16.48 -9.12 13.68
CA MET A 399 15.32 -9.77 14.29
C MET A 399 14.24 -10.18 13.28
N HIS A 400 14.25 -9.64 12.05
CA HIS A 400 13.32 -10.06 11.00
C HIS A 400 13.62 -11.49 10.55
N ASN A 401 12.58 -12.33 10.49
CA ASN A 401 12.63 -13.77 10.28
C ASN A 401 13.41 -14.58 11.34
N ARG A 402 13.70 -13.99 12.51
CA ARG A 402 14.31 -14.70 13.64
C ARG A 402 13.25 -15.41 14.49
N LYS A 403 13.51 -16.66 14.89
CA LYS A 403 12.67 -17.38 15.86
C LYS A 403 12.82 -16.76 17.25
N PHE A 404 11.69 -16.55 17.93
CA PHE A 404 11.59 -15.98 19.26
C PHE A 404 10.41 -16.63 20.00
N LEU A 405 10.70 -17.39 21.05
CA LEU A 405 9.76 -18.38 21.60
C LEU A 405 9.24 -19.26 20.44
N ASP A 406 7.95 -19.57 20.40
CA ASP A 406 7.33 -20.43 19.38
C ASP A 406 6.93 -19.68 18.09
N SER A 407 7.37 -18.43 17.90
CA SER A 407 7.02 -17.58 16.75
C SER A 407 8.23 -17.07 15.98
N THR A 408 8.15 -17.05 14.65
CA THR A 408 9.12 -16.35 13.80
C THR A 408 8.70 -14.89 13.66
N LEU A 409 9.53 -13.95 14.11
CA LEU A 409 9.18 -12.53 14.10
C LEU A 409 9.34 -11.91 12.71
N CYS A 410 8.28 -11.34 12.15
CA CYS A 410 8.42 -10.29 11.14
C CYS A 410 8.61 -8.95 11.85
N VAL A 411 9.71 -8.27 11.51
CA VAL A 411 10.10 -6.98 12.10
C VAL A 411 10.22 -5.96 10.97
N THR A 412 9.48 -4.85 11.04
CA THR A 412 9.45 -3.83 9.97
C THR A 412 9.45 -2.43 10.56
N TYR A 413 9.74 -1.41 9.74
CA TYR A 413 9.43 -0.03 10.14
C TYR A 413 7.94 0.14 10.39
N ASP A 414 7.60 0.99 11.35
CA ASP A 414 6.24 1.45 11.58
C ASP A 414 5.80 2.35 10.43
N LEU A 415 4.86 1.86 9.62
CA LEU A 415 4.28 2.63 8.53
C LEU A 415 3.14 3.52 9.07
N PRO A 416 3.05 4.80 8.67
CA PRO A 416 1.91 5.63 9.01
C PRO A 416 0.59 4.97 8.61
N GLN A 417 -0.45 5.15 9.41
CA GLN A 417 -1.72 4.42 9.27
C GLN A 417 -2.41 4.62 7.91
N SER A 418 -2.13 5.74 7.22
CA SER A 418 -2.53 6.00 5.84
C SER A 418 -1.89 5.05 4.81
N TYR A 419 -0.69 4.53 5.06
CA TYR A 419 0.02 3.62 4.15
C TYR A 419 -0.35 2.14 4.42
N ALA A 420 -0.74 1.81 5.65
CA ALA A 420 -1.25 0.48 5.99
C ALA A 420 -2.55 0.16 5.23
N ALA A 421 -3.45 1.14 5.09
CA ALA A 421 -4.69 1.02 4.32
C ALA A 421 -4.46 0.78 2.81
N ILE A 422 -3.39 1.34 2.24
CA ILE A 422 -3.05 1.26 0.80
C ILE A 422 -2.47 -0.12 0.41
N LYS A 423 -2.17 -0.99 1.39
CA LYS A 423 -1.54 -2.30 1.16
C LYS A 423 -2.36 -3.50 1.67
N LEU A 424 -3.63 -3.25 2.00
CA LEU A 424 -4.62 -4.23 2.46
C LEU A 424 -5.94 -4.15 1.66
N ALA A 425 -5.91 -3.40 0.56
CA ALA A 425 -6.92 -3.30 -0.50
C ALA A 425 -6.20 -3.49 -1.85
#